data_AF-A0A9N9TW62-F1
#
_entry.id   AF-A0A9N9TW62-F1
#
_cell.length_a   1.000
_cell.length_b   1.000
_cell.length_c   1.000
_cell.angle_alpha   90.00
_cell.angle_beta   90.00
_cell.angle_gamma   90.00
#
_symmetry.space_group_name_H-M   'P 1'
#
loop_
_entity.id
_entity.type
_entity.pdbx_description
1 polymer ?
#
loop_
_entity_poly.entity_id
_entity_poly.type
_entity_poly.pdbx_seq_one_letter_code
_entity_poly.pdbx_strand_id
1 'polypeptide(L)'
;MTDSEITTSKTGDAESIAPESTLSLKRWPTDSSYYDLDQTPCDGKQGQVWIYAREVREQQKGICLSNTRPDVRRATKGVPRPKYPSPFWNKENLLLRTKSKLIYNPKERRKTPGWFHHPLIPGRTETFKGECKPGLIRSIFNPRDPSKFDVVVHVKTKESNNGFKKAIYHPAVKQVDKIGVVAENSNEN
;
A
#
# COMPACT_ATOMS: atom_id res chain seq x y z
N MET A 1 -65.59 -26.13 39.48
CA MET A 1 -64.69 -24.97 39.42
C MET A 1 -63.34 -25.46 39.92
N THR A 2 -62.26 -25.54 39.17
CA THR A 2 -61.98 -25.53 37.75
C THR A 2 -60.51 -25.95 37.66
N ASP A 3 -60.20 -26.72 36.64
CA ASP A 3 -58.89 -27.28 36.30
C ASP A 3 -57.74 -26.25 36.34
N SER A 4 -56.52 -26.73 36.54
CA SER A 4 -55.44 -26.56 35.55
C SER A 4 -54.12 -27.15 36.04
N GLU A 5 -53.77 -28.31 35.48
CA GLU A 5 -52.39 -28.78 35.35
C GLU A 5 -51.67 -27.90 34.32
N ILE A 6 -50.47 -27.42 34.64
CA ILE A 6 -49.55 -26.83 33.66
C ILE A 6 -48.30 -27.69 33.64
N THR A 7 -48.23 -28.56 32.64
CA THR A 7 -47.03 -29.28 32.24
C THR A 7 -46.33 -28.42 31.18
N THR A 8 -45.18 -27.83 31.50
CA THR A 8 -44.37 -27.10 30.52
C THR A 8 -43.19 -27.96 30.08
N SER A 9 -43.21 -28.30 28.80
CA SER A 9 -42.25 -29.09 28.07
C SER A 9 -40.86 -28.44 28.04
N LYS A 10 -39.83 -29.28 28.25
CA LYS A 10 -38.41 -28.98 28.06
C LYS A 10 -38.12 -28.94 26.55
N THR A 11 -38.02 -27.74 25.98
CA THR A 11 -37.60 -27.55 24.58
C THR A 11 -36.08 -27.64 24.48
N GLY A 12 -35.60 -28.46 23.55
CA GLY A 12 -34.23 -28.90 23.43
C GLY A 12 -33.21 -27.81 23.15
N ASP A 13 -32.00 -28.12 23.59
CA ASP A 13 -30.76 -27.43 23.27
C ASP A 13 -30.50 -27.51 21.76
N ALA A 14 -30.90 -26.46 21.02
CA ALA A 14 -30.34 -26.18 19.71
C ALA A 14 -29.00 -25.50 19.91
N GLU A 15 -27.96 -26.31 19.95
CA GLU A 15 -26.56 -25.91 19.91
C GLU A 15 -26.32 -25.07 18.65
N SER A 16 -26.39 -23.75 18.82
CA SER A 16 -26.08 -22.76 17.81
C SER A 16 -24.59 -22.83 17.51
N ILE A 17 -24.21 -23.72 16.58
CA ILE A 17 -22.89 -23.71 15.95
C ILE A 17 -22.79 -22.40 15.15
N ALA A 18 -22.25 -21.37 15.78
CA ALA A 18 -21.83 -20.16 15.09
C ALA A 18 -20.82 -20.58 14.01
N PRO A 19 -20.96 -20.14 12.75
CA PRO A 19 -19.97 -20.45 11.73
C PRO A 19 -18.63 -19.82 12.14
N GLU A 20 -17.71 -20.68 12.55
CA GLU A 20 -16.31 -20.38 12.82
C GLU A 20 -15.67 -19.73 11.60
N SER A 21 -14.99 -18.62 11.85
CA SER A 21 -13.96 -18.00 11.02
C SER A 21 -14.26 -17.90 9.52
N THR A 22 -14.89 -16.78 9.14
CA THR A 22 -14.63 -16.16 7.84
C THR A 22 -13.16 -15.71 7.80
N LEU A 23 -12.26 -16.64 7.54
CA LEU A 23 -10.95 -16.32 6.96
C LEU A 23 -11.26 -15.52 5.70
N SER A 24 -11.16 -14.20 5.77
CA SER A 24 -11.36 -13.31 4.63
C SER A 24 -10.43 -13.79 3.53
N LEU A 25 -11.00 -14.47 2.53
CA LEU A 25 -10.24 -14.99 1.39
C LEU A 25 -9.43 -13.82 0.85
N LYS A 26 -8.11 -13.91 0.97
CA LYS A 26 -7.17 -12.86 0.59
C LYS A 26 -7.25 -12.69 -0.93
N ARG A 27 -8.22 -11.90 -1.41
CA ARG A 27 -8.42 -11.65 -2.83
C ARG A 27 -7.31 -10.73 -3.30
N TRP A 28 -6.42 -11.28 -4.13
CA TRP A 28 -5.47 -10.52 -4.92
C TRP A 28 -6.17 -10.02 -6.17
N PRO A 29 -5.87 -8.80 -6.64
CA PRO A 29 -6.40 -8.36 -7.92
C PRO A 29 -5.74 -9.16 -9.04
N THR A 30 -6.54 -9.95 -9.76
CA THR A 30 -6.05 -10.75 -10.91
C THR A 30 -6.17 -10.01 -12.23
N ASP A 31 -7.07 -9.03 -12.30
CA ASP A 31 -7.41 -8.22 -13.48
C ASP A 31 -6.59 -6.93 -13.59
N SER A 32 -5.83 -6.56 -12.56
CA SER A 32 -5.11 -5.30 -12.46
C SER A 32 -3.72 -5.46 -11.86
N SER A 33 -2.76 -4.64 -12.29
CA SER A 33 -1.42 -4.64 -11.70
C SER A 33 -1.45 -4.08 -10.29
N TYR A 34 -0.65 -4.67 -9.38
CA TYR A 34 -0.57 -4.25 -7.98
C TYR A 34 0.85 -4.38 -7.43
N TYR A 35 1.08 -3.81 -6.26
CA TYR A 35 2.27 -4.02 -5.45
C TYR A 35 1.92 -4.87 -4.24
N ASP A 36 2.59 -6.00 -4.05
CA ASP A 36 2.51 -6.83 -2.84
C ASP A 36 3.45 -6.26 -1.77
N LEU A 37 2.94 -6.10 -0.56
CA LEU A 37 3.65 -5.55 0.60
C LEU A 37 4.29 -6.64 1.46
N ASP A 38 4.51 -7.85 0.91
CA ASP A 38 5.17 -8.97 1.59
C ASP A 38 4.51 -9.29 2.93
N GLN A 39 3.19 -9.53 2.88
CA GLN A 39 2.34 -9.81 4.06
C GLN A 39 2.27 -8.66 5.09
N THR A 40 2.85 -7.49 4.81
CA THR A 40 2.80 -6.35 5.73
C THR A 40 1.49 -5.58 5.55
N PRO A 41 0.60 -5.53 6.57
CA PRO A 41 -0.65 -4.80 6.47
C PRO A 41 -0.41 -3.30 6.30
N CYS A 42 -1.15 -2.65 5.39
CA CYS A 42 -0.99 -1.22 5.10
C CYS A 42 -1.24 -0.31 6.31
N ASP A 43 -2.03 -0.78 7.27
CA ASP A 43 -2.41 -0.13 8.53
C ASP A 43 -1.57 -0.59 9.73
N GLY A 44 -0.69 -1.58 9.55
CA GLY A 44 0.13 -2.19 10.60
C GLY A 44 -0.62 -3.12 11.56
N LYS A 45 -1.85 -3.54 11.23
CA LYS A 45 -2.65 -4.48 12.04
C LYS A 45 -3.09 -5.69 11.24
N GLN A 46 -4.23 -5.60 10.55
CA GLN A 46 -4.85 -6.71 9.81
C GLN A 46 -5.51 -6.20 8.51
N GLY A 47 -4.98 -5.13 7.93
CA GLY A 47 -5.47 -4.55 6.69
C GLY A 47 -4.93 -5.19 5.41
N GLN A 48 -5.27 -4.53 4.31
CA GLN A 48 -4.81 -4.82 2.97
C GLN A 48 -3.28 -4.88 2.91
N VAL A 49 -2.72 -5.97 2.37
CA VAL A 49 -1.26 -6.17 2.23
C VAL A 49 -0.77 -5.92 0.80
N TRP A 50 -1.54 -5.17 0.03
CA TRP A 50 -1.25 -4.83 -1.36
C TRP A 50 -1.79 -3.43 -1.68
N ILE A 51 -1.36 -2.85 -2.80
CA ILE A 51 -1.92 -1.57 -3.32
C ILE A 51 -1.96 -1.60 -4.84
N TYR A 52 -3.03 -1.08 -5.45
CA TYR A 52 -3.14 -1.04 -6.91
C TYR A 52 -2.07 -0.16 -7.53
N ALA A 53 -1.43 -0.64 -8.60
CA ALA A 53 -0.41 0.15 -9.28
C ALA A 53 -0.97 1.40 -9.95
N ARG A 54 -2.25 1.38 -10.36
CA ARG A 54 -2.96 2.57 -10.86
C ARG A 54 -3.07 3.65 -9.79
N GLU A 55 -3.52 3.28 -8.59
CA GLU A 55 -3.63 4.20 -7.44
C GLU A 55 -2.27 4.84 -7.13
N VAL A 56 -1.23 4.02 -7.04
CA VAL A 56 0.13 4.50 -6.79
C VAL A 56 0.57 5.51 -7.84
N ARG A 57 0.35 5.22 -9.12
CA ARG A 57 0.71 6.15 -10.22
C ARG A 57 -0.06 7.47 -10.13
N GLU A 58 -1.37 7.44 -9.86
CA GLU A 58 -2.16 8.67 -9.72
C GLU A 58 -1.69 9.51 -8.53
N GLN A 59 -1.47 8.88 -7.37
CA GLN A 59 -0.95 9.59 -6.19
C GLN A 59 0.45 10.17 -6.45
N GLN A 60 1.28 9.50 -7.24
CA GLN A 60 2.63 9.98 -7.58
C GLN A 60 2.60 11.22 -8.49
N LYS A 61 1.64 11.32 -9.42
CA LYS A 61 1.57 12.42 -10.39
C LYS A 61 1.45 13.79 -9.74
N GLY A 62 0.72 13.90 -8.62
CA GLY A 62 0.51 15.18 -7.93
C GLY A 62 1.62 15.55 -6.94
N ILE A 63 2.73 14.80 -6.88
CA ILE A 63 3.86 15.14 -6.00
C ILE A 63 4.52 16.42 -6.52
N CYS A 64 4.41 17.48 -5.71
CA CYS A 64 5.01 18.76 -5.99
C CYS A 64 6.31 18.95 -5.20
N LEU A 65 7.43 19.11 -5.91
CA LEU A 65 8.76 19.25 -5.31
C LEU A 65 9.17 20.70 -5.01
N SER A 66 8.35 21.68 -5.41
CA SER A 66 8.61 23.08 -5.06
C SER A 66 8.56 23.29 -3.53
N ASN A 67 7.78 22.48 -2.82
CA ASN A 67 7.65 22.52 -1.36
C ASN A 67 8.81 21.84 -0.62
N THR A 68 9.69 21.11 -1.33
CA THR A 68 10.89 20.47 -0.74
C THR A 68 12.12 21.38 -0.69
N ARG A 69 11.96 22.70 -0.88
CA ARG A 69 13.10 23.63 -0.89
C ARG A 69 13.94 23.48 0.40
N PRO A 70 15.27 23.31 0.26
CA PRO A 70 16.20 23.14 1.37
C PRO A 70 16.52 24.46 2.08
N ASP A 71 15.68 25.48 1.97
CA ASP A 71 15.74 26.66 2.85
C ASP A 71 15.18 26.31 4.24
N VAL A 72 15.74 25.24 4.80
CA VAL A 72 15.63 24.81 6.20
C VAL A 72 16.04 25.95 7.15
N ARG A 73 16.74 26.96 6.64
CA ARG A 73 17.19 28.15 7.39
C ARG A 73 16.09 29.17 7.69
N ARG A 74 14.94 29.16 7.00
CA ARG A 74 13.78 30.01 7.34
C ARG A 74 12.54 29.17 7.59
N ALA A 75 12.66 28.18 8.48
CA ALA A 75 11.46 27.78 9.21
C ALA A 75 11.07 28.97 10.09
N THR A 76 10.16 29.82 9.59
CA THR A 76 9.53 30.86 10.41
C THR A 76 8.99 30.16 11.65
N LYS A 77 9.37 30.65 12.84
CA LYS A 77 8.93 30.09 14.12
C LYS A 77 7.40 29.94 14.09
N GLY A 78 6.90 28.71 14.18
CA GLY A 78 5.47 28.40 14.16
C GLY A 78 4.90 27.83 12.87
N VAL A 79 5.63 27.83 11.74
CA VAL A 79 5.17 27.17 10.51
C VAL A 79 5.60 25.70 10.52
N PRO A 80 4.67 24.72 10.52
CA PRO A 80 5.03 23.31 10.42
C PRO A 80 5.75 23.07 9.10
N ARG A 81 6.95 22.49 9.15
CA ARG A 81 7.66 22.10 7.93
C ARG A 81 6.81 21.04 7.20
N PRO A 82 6.63 21.16 5.87
CA PRO A 82 5.97 20.10 5.13
C PRO A 82 6.75 18.80 5.35
N LYS A 83 6.05 17.79 5.88
CA LYS A 83 6.67 16.52 6.28
C LYS A 83 7.04 15.67 5.06
N TYR A 84 6.41 15.91 3.91
CA TYR A 84 6.63 15.15 2.69
C TYR A 84 6.63 16.06 1.43
N PRO A 85 7.30 15.63 0.35
CA PRO A 85 8.21 14.48 0.33
C PRO A 85 9.44 14.68 1.22
N SER A 86 9.97 13.60 1.79
CA SER A 86 11.08 13.63 2.76
C SER A 86 12.34 12.97 2.20
N PRO A 87 13.56 13.38 2.59
CA PRO A 87 14.78 12.71 2.19
C PRO A 87 14.82 11.24 2.63
N PHE A 88 15.27 10.36 1.73
CA PHE A 88 15.45 8.93 1.96
C PHE A 88 16.90 8.52 1.63
N TRP A 89 17.57 7.88 2.59
CA TRP A 89 19.00 7.57 2.52
C TRP A 89 19.31 6.08 2.33
N ASN A 90 18.29 5.24 2.16
CA ASN A 90 18.42 3.79 1.94
C ASN A 90 19.39 3.08 2.91
N LYS A 91 19.15 3.19 4.21
CA LYS A 91 20.04 2.59 5.23
C LYS A 91 20.01 1.06 5.20
N GLU A 92 18.92 0.52 4.67
CA GLU A 92 18.64 -0.91 4.54
C GLU A 92 19.27 -1.51 3.27
N ASN A 93 20.01 -0.73 2.48
CA ASN A 93 20.64 -1.16 1.22
C ASN A 93 19.65 -1.83 0.25
N LEU A 94 18.41 -1.32 0.19
CA LEU A 94 17.40 -1.83 -0.72
C LEU A 94 17.88 -1.71 -2.18
N LEU A 95 17.63 -2.75 -2.98
CA LEU A 95 17.87 -2.74 -4.42
C LEU A 95 16.81 -1.89 -5.12
N LEU A 96 17.05 -0.58 -5.22
CA LEU A 96 16.17 0.39 -5.88
C LEU A 96 16.48 0.47 -7.38
N ARG A 97 15.44 0.50 -8.22
CA ARG A 97 15.59 0.69 -9.67
C ARG A 97 15.86 2.16 -10.00
N THR A 98 15.35 3.05 -9.18
CA THR A 98 15.60 4.49 -9.30
C THR A 98 17.02 4.85 -8.90
N LYS A 99 17.73 5.59 -9.75
CA LYS A 99 19.07 6.10 -9.43
C LYS A 99 18.98 7.19 -8.36
N SER A 100 19.87 7.16 -7.37
CA SER A 100 20.00 8.22 -6.37
C SER A 100 20.46 9.54 -6.99
N LYS A 101 20.32 10.62 -6.24
CA LYS A 101 20.92 11.92 -6.57
C LYS A 101 21.54 12.56 -5.34
N LEU A 102 22.54 13.40 -5.57
CA LEU A 102 23.07 14.28 -4.52
C LEU A 102 21.98 15.24 -4.04
N ILE A 103 21.52 15.05 -2.81
CA ILE A 103 20.56 15.90 -2.10
C ILE A 103 21.17 16.33 -0.75
N TYR A 104 20.76 17.49 -0.22
CA TYR A 104 21.35 18.01 1.02
C TYR A 104 20.95 17.17 2.23
N ASN A 105 21.94 16.62 2.93
CA ASN A 105 21.75 15.89 4.18
C ASN A 105 22.02 16.83 5.36
N PRO A 106 21.01 17.21 6.15
CA PRO A 106 21.19 18.13 7.26
C PRO A 106 22.07 17.56 8.37
N LYS A 107 22.14 16.23 8.52
CA LYS A 107 22.98 15.58 9.55
C LYS A 107 24.45 15.66 9.21
N GLU A 108 24.79 15.50 7.94
CA GLU A 108 26.18 15.54 7.46
C GLU A 108 26.60 16.92 6.95
N ARG A 109 25.67 17.89 6.92
CA ARG A 109 25.87 19.27 6.43
C ARG A 109 26.50 19.34 5.03
N ARG A 110 26.28 18.32 4.20
CA ARG A 110 26.80 18.19 2.83
C ARG A 110 25.76 17.54 1.92
N LYS A 111 26.00 17.56 0.61
CA LYS A 111 25.19 16.78 -0.33
C LYS A 111 25.63 15.33 -0.31
N THR A 112 24.68 14.41 -0.17
CA THR A 112 24.92 12.96 -0.20
C THR A 112 24.00 12.29 -1.19
N PRO A 113 24.40 11.15 -1.79
CA PRO A 113 23.50 10.35 -2.60
C PRO A 113 22.26 9.95 -1.80
N GLY A 114 21.08 10.22 -2.34
CA GLY A 114 19.81 9.88 -1.71
C GLY A 114 18.64 10.01 -2.68
N TRP A 115 17.45 9.79 -2.14
CA TRP A 115 16.16 9.87 -2.82
C TRP A 115 15.21 10.73 -2.00
N PHE A 116 14.01 10.91 -2.53
CA PHE A 116 12.88 11.34 -1.73
C PHE A 116 11.88 10.20 -1.57
N HIS A 117 11.11 10.26 -0.49
CA HIS A 117 9.97 9.39 -0.30
C HIS A 117 8.68 10.15 -0.01
N HIS A 118 7.55 9.57 -0.40
CA HIS A 118 6.23 10.16 -0.20
C HIS A 118 5.21 9.09 0.22
N PRO A 119 4.25 9.39 1.11
CA PRO A 119 3.18 8.48 1.49
C PRO A 119 2.33 8.04 0.30
N LEU A 120 1.91 6.77 0.34
CA LEU A 120 0.91 6.18 -0.54
C LEU A 120 -0.21 5.60 0.33
N ILE A 121 -1.46 5.97 0.05
CA ILE A 121 -2.63 5.58 0.83
C ILE A 121 -3.50 4.63 -0.01
N PRO A 122 -3.65 3.34 0.35
CA PRO A 122 -4.51 2.42 -0.39
C PRO A 122 -5.94 2.91 -0.53
N GLY A 123 -6.58 2.64 -1.67
CA GLY A 123 -7.95 3.06 -1.94
C GLY A 123 -8.10 4.56 -2.24
N ARG A 124 -6.99 5.29 -2.41
CA ARG A 124 -6.99 6.70 -2.84
C ARG A 124 -6.26 6.88 -4.16
N THR A 125 -6.66 7.91 -4.89
CA THR A 125 -5.97 8.37 -6.10
C THR A 125 -5.33 9.74 -5.92
N GLU A 126 -5.76 10.50 -4.92
CA GLU A 126 -5.21 11.82 -4.61
C GLU A 126 -3.85 11.72 -3.90
N THR A 127 -2.91 12.57 -4.32
CA THR A 127 -1.62 12.73 -3.63
C THR A 127 -1.85 13.17 -2.19
N PHE A 128 -1.21 12.47 -1.25
CA PHE A 128 -1.24 12.82 0.17
C PHE A 128 -0.73 14.24 0.43
N LYS A 129 -1.51 15.06 1.14
CA LYS A 129 -1.20 16.46 1.48
C LYS A 129 -1.10 16.72 2.99
N GLY A 130 -1.19 15.68 3.82
CA GLY A 130 -1.11 15.80 5.28
C GLY A 130 -2.46 15.76 5.99
N GLU A 131 -3.54 15.51 5.27
CA GLU A 131 -4.91 15.47 5.78
C GLU A 131 -5.21 14.27 6.69
N CYS A 132 -4.35 13.23 6.68
CA CYS A 132 -4.49 12.06 7.53
C CYS A 132 -3.14 11.50 7.99
N LYS A 133 -3.15 10.38 8.75
CA LYS A 133 -1.93 9.64 9.03
C LYS A 133 -1.35 9.09 7.72
N PRO A 134 -0.02 9.19 7.47
CA PRO A 134 0.60 8.82 6.19
C PRO A 134 0.67 7.30 5.91
N GLY A 135 0.10 6.44 6.76
CA GLY A 135 0.23 4.98 6.62
C GLY A 135 1.67 4.48 6.62
N LEU A 136 1.88 3.23 6.18
CA LEU A 136 3.20 2.58 6.15
C LEU A 136 3.87 2.57 4.76
N ILE A 137 3.10 2.73 3.68
CA ILE A 137 3.58 2.58 2.31
C ILE A 137 4.21 3.90 1.84
N ARG A 138 5.33 3.82 1.12
CA ARG A 138 6.00 4.97 0.52
C ARG A 138 6.37 4.69 -0.94
N SER A 139 6.28 5.70 -1.79
CA SER A 139 7.07 5.73 -3.03
C SER A 139 8.47 6.25 -2.73
N ILE A 140 9.48 5.69 -3.38
CA ILE A 140 10.88 6.17 -3.36
C ILE A 140 11.22 6.63 -4.77
N PHE A 141 11.66 7.88 -4.94
CA PHE A 141 11.86 8.44 -6.26
C PHE A 141 12.99 9.47 -6.30
N ASN A 142 13.46 9.73 -7.52
CA ASN A 142 14.44 10.77 -7.77
C ASN A 142 13.71 12.12 -7.94
N PRO A 143 14.15 13.21 -7.27
CA PRO A 143 13.47 14.50 -7.39
C PRO A 143 13.55 15.11 -8.81
N ARG A 144 14.44 14.67 -9.69
CA ARG A 144 14.46 15.12 -11.09
C ARG A 144 13.44 14.42 -11.97
N ASP A 145 13.01 13.22 -11.58
CA ASP A 145 12.06 12.41 -12.34
C ASP A 145 11.18 11.59 -11.38
N PRO A 146 10.18 12.24 -10.75
CA PRO A 146 9.27 11.56 -9.82
C PRO A 146 8.41 10.49 -10.49
N SER A 147 8.30 10.51 -11.82
CA SER A 147 7.53 9.50 -12.56
C SER A 147 8.17 8.11 -12.48
N LYS A 148 9.48 8.04 -12.23
CA LYS A 148 10.21 6.81 -11.93
C LYS A 148 10.32 6.65 -10.42
N PHE A 149 9.68 5.61 -9.90
CA PHE A 149 9.67 5.33 -8.47
C PHE A 149 9.71 3.83 -8.20
N ASP A 150 10.20 3.46 -7.02
CA ASP A 150 10.01 2.16 -6.40
C ASP A 150 8.96 2.29 -5.27
N VAL A 151 8.31 1.20 -4.89
CA VAL A 151 7.37 1.18 -3.74
C VAL A 151 8.02 0.40 -2.60
N VAL A 152 7.92 0.95 -1.39
CA VAL A 152 8.42 0.32 -0.16
C VAL A 152 7.36 0.39 0.93
N VAL A 153 7.46 -0.48 1.93
CA VAL A 153 6.62 -0.49 3.12
C VAL A 153 7.47 -0.40 4.37
N HIS A 154 7.05 0.43 5.32
CA HIS A 154 7.65 0.44 6.65
C HIS A 154 7.41 -0.90 7.35
N VAL A 155 8.49 -1.47 7.86
CA VAL A 155 8.43 -2.68 8.70
C VAL A 155 9.06 -2.40 10.05
N LYS A 156 8.46 -2.96 11.09
CA LYS A 156 9.11 -3.06 12.39
C LYS A 156 9.98 -4.30 12.40
N THR A 157 11.26 -4.10 12.66
CA THR A 157 12.21 -5.19 12.91
C THR A 157 12.65 -5.12 14.37
N LYS A 158 13.23 -6.20 14.90
CA LYS A 158 13.80 -6.19 16.25
C LYS A 158 14.88 -5.11 16.41
N GLU A 159 15.58 -4.77 15.33
CA GLU A 159 16.72 -3.84 15.31
C GLU A 159 16.34 -2.40 14.91
N SER A 160 15.18 -2.20 14.25
CA SER A 160 14.76 -0.89 13.78
C SER A 160 13.24 -0.75 13.75
N ASN A 161 12.77 0.31 14.41
CA ASN A 161 11.36 0.75 14.36
C ASN A 161 10.98 1.46 13.06
N ASN A 162 11.96 1.74 12.18
CA ASN A 162 11.78 2.55 10.97
C ASN A 162 12.35 1.88 9.72
N GLY A 163 12.52 0.56 9.73
CA GLY A 163 13.03 -0.19 8.58
C GLY A 163 12.05 -0.15 7.41
N PHE A 164 12.56 -0.50 6.23
CA PHE A 164 11.78 -0.60 5.00
C PHE A 164 12.01 -1.94 4.32
N LYS A 165 10.96 -2.47 3.70
CA LYS A 165 11.04 -3.55 2.70
C LYS A 165 10.57 -3.04 1.36
N LYS A 166 11.16 -3.55 0.28
CA LYS A 166 10.71 -3.27 -1.08
C LYS A 166 9.44 -4.07 -1.39
N ALA A 167 8.43 -3.41 -1.93
CA ALA A 167 7.22 -4.07 -2.42
C ALA A 167 7.48 -4.79 -3.75
N ILE A 168 6.80 -5.92 -3.98
CA ILE A 168 6.93 -6.71 -5.20
C ILE A 168 5.88 -6.25 -6.20
N TYR A 169 6.29 -5.87 -7.41
CA TYR A 169 5.36 -5.48 -8.46
C TYR A 169 4.84 -6.71 -9.21
N HIS A 170 3.52 -6.86 -9.28
CA HIS A 170 2.83 -7.88 -10.06
C HIS A 170 2.10 -7.21 -11.24
N PRO A 171 2.46 -7.53 -12.50
CA PRO A 171 1.72 -7.03 -13.65
C PRO A 171 0.33 -7.66 -13.71
N ALA A 172 -0.61 -6.99 -14.40
CA ALA A 172 -1.91 -7.57 -14.66
C ALA A 172 -1.74 -8.81 -15.54
N VAL A 173 -2.44 -9.90 -15.24
CA VAL A 173 -2.46 -11.06 -16.12
C VAL A 173 -3.32 -10.68 -17.32
N LYS A 174 -2.74 -10.71 -18.53
CA LYS A 174 -3.55 -10.59 -19.74
C LYS A 174 -4.51 -11.78 -19.75
N GLN A 175 -5.81 -11.52 -19.66
CA GLN A 175 -6.78 -12.56 -19.99
C GLN A 175 -6.54 -12.90 -21.46
N VAL A 176 -5.99 -14.09 -21.69
CA VAL A 176 -5.97 -14.64 -23.04
C VAL A 176 -7.41 -15.04 -23.27
N ASP A 177 -8.12 -14.24 -24.07
CA ASP A 177 -9.43 -14.62 -24.56
C ASP A 177 -9.27 -16.02 -25.15
N LYS A 178 -9.94 -17.02 -24.55
CA LYS A 178 -10.04 -18.35 -25.13
C LYS A 178 -10.79 -18.17 -26.44
N ILE A 179 -10.05 -17.93 -27.52
CA ILE A 179 -10.55 -17.89 -28.89
C ILE A 179 -11.32 -19.20 -29.09
N GLY A 180 -12.60 -19.04 -29.41
CA GLY A 180 -13.55 -20.13 -29.53
C GLY A 180 -13.03 -21.21 -30.48
N VAL A 181 -13.08 -22.45 -30.01
CA VAL A 181 -13.17 -23.60 -30.89
C VAL A 181 -14.52 -23.48 -31.58
N VAL A 182 -14.51 -22.90 -32.78
CA VAL A 182 -15.67 -22.96 -33.68
C VAL A 182 -15.81 -24.42 -34.06
N ALA A 183 -16.90 -25.06 -33.60
CA ALA A 183 -17.29 -26.37 -34.05
C ALA A 183 -17.64 -26.28 -35.54
N GLU A 184 -16.78 -26.83 -36.40
CA GLU A 184 -17.14 -27.14 -37.78
C GLU A 184 -18.17 -28.28 -37.75
N ASN A 185 -19.44 -27.92 -37.90
CA ASN A 185 -20.48 -28.84 -38.34
C ASN A 185 -20.32 -29.06 -39.84
N SER A 186 -19.52 -30.05 -40.23
CA SER A 186 -19.59 -30.63 -41.58
C SER A 186 -20.76 -31.63 -41.61
N ASN A 187 -21.95 -31.09 -41.89
CA ASN A 187 -23.04 -31.87 -42.47
C ASN A 187 -22.80 -31.89 -43.99
N GLU A 188 -22.26 -32.99 -44.50
CA GLU A 188 -22.37 -33.34 -45.92
C GLU A 188 -23.06 -34.71 -46.02
N ASN A 189 -24.28 -34.64 -46.57
CA ASN A 189 -25.13 -35.64 -47.24
C ASN A 189 -24.90 -37.14 -47.02
#